data_AF-A0A9D5N8U7-F1
#
_entry.id   AF-A0A9D5N8U7-F1
#
_cell.length_a   1.000
_cell.length_b   1.000
_cell.length_c   1.000
_cell.angle_alpha   90.00
_cell.angle_beta   90.00
_cell.angle_gamma   90.00
#
_symmetry.space_group_name_H-M   'P 1'
#
loop_
_entity.id
_entity.type
_entity.pdbx_description
1 polymer ?
#
loop_
_entity_poly.entity_id
_entity_poly.type
_entity_poly.pdbx_seq_one_letter_code
_entity_poly.pdbx_strand_id
1 'polypeptide(L)'
;MRMPLKKKLSIDFWQSNYDHLDTFIDSLEMVAPNTVINKGYIVNYLVESVIGIDDTVREELYAFCYEQMKAYYADAEKAQGFEKADQNSKAQQYEKLVNLFNNFRSYQNPPKQKQPMKRINLKEGYVVFPADWIIIETVKPSQCRNVYVIEIRDRKNQYHAPHFLVLGNVPCDELDDYYSEQIYRKCSEAYPEFAKWMNMQVEPVYGERNENGVRRLLNAEEFENAPAIGLFQLPEFGDNKVGEYPFGAMLVPNKKEQEK
;
A
#
# COMPACT_ATOMS: atom_id res chain seq x y z
N MET A 1 13.73 26.79 -45.66
CA MET A 1 13.60 26.24 -44.30
C MET A 1 14.88 25.48 -43.97
N ARG A 2 15.70 25.93 -43.01
CA ARG A 2 16.90 25.16 -42.62
C ARG A 2 16.42 23.90 -41.90
N MET A 3 16.89 22.73 -42.32
CA MET A 3 16.62 21.50 -41.56
C MET A 3 17.16 21.66 -40.13
N PRO A 4 16.41 21.23 -39.11
CA PRO A 4 16.88 21.31 -37.74
C PRO A 4 18.18 20.51 -37.60
N LEU A 5 19.14 21.09 -36.89
CA LEU A 5 20.42 20.45 -36.58
C LEU A 5 20.16 19.19 -35.75
N LYS A 6 20.45 18.02 -36.30
CA LYS A 6 20.32 16.73 -35.60
C LYS A 6 21.58 16.48 -34.76
N LYS A 7 21.39 16.16 -33.48
CA LYS A 7 22.46 15.64 -32.59
C LYS A 7 22.17 14.17 -32.29
N LYS A 8 23.20 13.32 -32.40
CA LYS A 8 23.09 11.91 -31.99
C LYS A 8 23.29 11.81 -30.48
N LEU A 9 22.46 11.01 -29.84
CA LEU A 9 22.55 10.68 -28.42
C LEU A 9 22.44 9.16 -28.28
N SER A 10 23.32 8.57 -27.48
CA SER A 10 23.21 7.16 -27.08
C SER A 10 22.36 7.09 -25.82
N ILE A 11 21.29 6.31 -25.87
CA ILE A 11 20.34 6.15 -24.74
C ILE A 11 20.13 4.65 -24.52
N ASP A 12 20.26 4.21 -23.27
CA ASP A 12 19.92 2.85 -22.89
C ASP A 12 18.43 2.75 -22.58
N PHE A 13 17.75 1.83 -23.27
CA PHE A 13 16.38 1.46 -22.97
C PHE A 13 16.37 0.21 -22.10
N TRP A 14 15.45 0.19 -21.15
CA TRP A 14 15.06 -1.05 -20.50
C TRP A 14 14.36 -1.91 -21.56
N GLN A 15 14.62 -3.22 -21.57
CA GLN A 15 14.10 -4.11 -22.61
C GLN A 15 12.59 -3.96 -22.80
N SER A 16 11.82 -3.92 -21.70
CA SER A 16 10.37 -3.73 -21.74
C SER A 16 9.94 -2.40 -22.37
N ASN A 17 10.67 -1.31 -22.13
CA ASN A 17 10.37 0.00 -22.74
C ASN A 17 10.73 0.01 -24.23
N TYR A 18 11.78 -0.71 -24.61
CA TYR A 18 12.15 -0.90 -26.01
C TYR A 18 11.05 -1.69 -26.74
N ASP A 19 10.55 -2.77 -26.14
CA ASP A 19 9.48 -3.60 -26.71
C ASP A 19 8.16 -2.82 -26.85
N HIS A 20 7.81 -1.98 -25.87
CA HIS A 20 6.65 -1.08 -25.98
C HIS A 20 6.79 -0.09 -27.14
N LEU A 21 8.00 0.46 -27.34
CA LEU A 21 8.27 1.39 -28.43
C LEU A 21 8.17 0.71 -29.79
N ASP A 22 8.69 -0.52 -29.93
CA ASP A 22 8.55 -1.31 -31.16
C ASP A 22 7.09 -1.66 -31.45
N THR A 23 6.37 -2.16 -30.45
CA THR A 23 4.94 -2.49 -30.59
C THR A 23 4.12 -1.27 -31.02
N PHE A 24 4.43 -0.10 -30.47
CA PHE A 24 3.75 1.14 -30.85
C PHE A 24 4.06 1.54 -32.30
N ILE A 25 5.31 1.43 -32.74
CA ILE A 25 5.69 1.73 -34.13
C ILE A 25 5.00 0.76 -35.10
N ASP A 26 5.03 -0.53 -34.81
CA ASP A 26 4.37 -1.56 -35.63
C ASP A 26 2.86 -1.25 -35.76
N SER A 27 2.21 -0.84 -34.66
CA SER A 27 0.80 -0.46 -34.68
C SER A 27 0.52 0.77 -35.55
N LEU A 28 1.45 1.73 -35.61
CA LEU A 28 1.32 2.92 -36.45
C LEU A 28 1.55 2.59 -37.93
N GLU A 29 2.46 1.68 -38.26
CA GLU A 29 2.68 1.22 -39.63
C GLU A 29 1.44 0.52 -40.19
N MET A 30 0.69 -0.22 -39.35
CA MET A 30 -0.58 -0.83 -39.76
C MET A 30 -1.65 0.21 -40.12
N VAL A 31 -1.69 1.35 -39.41
CA VAL A 31 -2.72 2.38 -39.59
C VAL A 31 -2.31 3.44 -40.62
N ALA A 32 -1.01 3.68 -40.80
CA ALA A 32 -0.46 4.70 -41.67
C ALA A 32 0.80 4.19 -42.44
N PRO A 33 0.66 3.20 -43.33
CA PRO A 33 1.78 2.44 -43.92
C PRO A 33 2.74 3.25 -44.79
N ASN A 34 2.35 4.46 -45.20
CA ASN A 34 3.19 5.36 -45.99
C ASN A 34 3.96 6.38 -45.14
N THR A 35 3.84 6.32 -43.80
CA THR A 35 4.51 7.25 -42.90
C THR A 35 5.76 6.58 -42.33
N VAL A 36 6.94 7.15 -42.61
CA VAL A 36 8.19 6.65 -42.04
C VAL A 36 8.33 7.15 -40.61
N ILE A 37 7.82 6.37 -39.66
CA ILE A 37 7.92 6.63 -38.23
C ILE A 37 9.01 5.73 -37.66
N ASN A 38 10.14 6.31 -37.25
CA ASN A 38 11.18 5.57 -36.56
C ASN A 38 11.24 5.94 -35.07
N LYS A 39 11.94 5.12 -34.28
CA LYS A 39 12.16 5.35 -32.84
C LYS A 39 12.61 6.78 -32.52
N GLY A 40 13.54 7.31 -33.30
CA GLY A 40 14.04 8.67 -33.13
C GLY A 40 12.96 9.73 -33.32
N TYR A 41 12.05 9.55 -34.29
CA TYR A 41 10.90 10.44 -34.49
C TYR A 41 9.99 10.43 -33.27
N ILE A 42 9.61 9.24 -32.77
CA ILE A 42 8.75 9.12 -31.59
C ILE A 42 9.39 9.73 -30.35
N VAL A 43 10.67 9.47 -30.09
CA VAL A 43 11.38 10.04 -28.94
C VAL A 43 11.40 11.57 -29.01
N ASN A 44 11.69 12.15 -30.18
CA ASN A 44 11.64 13.62 -30.32
C ASN A 44 10.23 14.16 -30.09
N TYR A 45 9.21 13.50 -30.65
CA TYR A 45 7.82 13.91 -30.45
C TYR A 45 7.41 13.87 -28.97
N LEU A 46 7.82 12.85 -28.22
CA LEU A 46 7.58 12.77 -26.78
C LEU A 46 8.32 13.85 -26.00
N VAL A 47 9.58 14.15 -26.36
CA VAL A 47 10.34 15.24 -25.75
C VAL A 47 9.64 16.57 -25.99
N GLU A 48 9.21 16.87 -27.21
CA GLU A 48 8.50 18.11 -27.54
C GLU A 48 7.14 18.20 -26.84
N SER A 49 6.37 17.11 -26.86
CA SER A 49 4.97 17.10 -26.38
C SER A 49 4.86 17.02 -24.87
N VAL A 50 5.86 16.46 -24.18
CA VAL A 50 5.77 16.16 -22.74
C VAL A 50 6.79 16.96 -21.93
N ILE A 51 8.02 17.10 -22.41
CA ILE A 51 9.07 17.88 -21.71
C ILE A 51 9.00 19.35 -22.14
N GLY A 52 8.79 19.61 -23.44
CA GLY A 52 8.69 20.96 -24.02
C GLY A 52 7.33 21.62 -23.90
N ILE A 53 6.41 21.03 -23.14
CA ILE A 53 5.06 21.56 -22.94
C ILE A 53 5.07 22.90 -22.20
N ASP A 54 4.14 23.79 -22.53
CA ASP A 54 3.94 25.08 -21.86
C ASP A 54 3.69 24.89 -20.35
N ASP A 55 4.20 25.81 -19.52
CA ASP A 55 4.11 25.72 -18.07
C ASP A 55 2.64 25.72 -17.58
N THR A 56 1.77 26.53 -18.18
CA THR A 56 0.34 26.58 -17.83
C THR A 56 -0.33 25.24 -18.10
N VAL A 57 -0.09 24.69 -19.29
CA VAL A 57 -0.66 23.39 -19.69
C VAL A 57 -0.09 22.28 -18.81
N ARG A 58 1.19 22.36 -18.44
CA ARG A 58 1.84 21.42 -17.52
C ARG A 58 1.17 21.43 -16.15
N GLU A 59 0.90 22.62 -15.59
CA GLU A 59 0.24 22.78 -14.30
C GLU A 59 -1.20 22.23 -14.30
N GLU A 60 -1.94 22.46 -15.39
CA GLU A 60 -3.29 21.88 -15.56
C GLU A 60 -3.25 20.35 -15.62
N LEU A 61 -2.34 19.78 -16.42
CA LEU A 61 -2.17 18.33 -16.53
C LEU A 61 -1.68 17.72 -15.22
N TYR A 62 -0.74 18.38 -14.53
CA TYR A 62 -0.30 18.03 -13.19
C TYR A 62 -1.50 17.92 -12.24
N ALA A 63 -2.35 18.94 -12.19
CA ALA A 63 -3.47 19.00 -11.25
C ALA A 63 -4.50 17.92 -11.55
N PHE A 64 -4.80 17.71 -12.83
CA PHE A 64 -5.68 16.65 -13.27
C PHE A 64 -5.13 15.27 -12.90
N CYS A 65 -3.89 14.97 -13.28
CA CYS A 65 -3.26 13.67 -13.00
C CYS A 65 -3.16 13.40 -11.50
N TYR A 66 -2.91 14.45 -10.70
CA TYR A 66 -2.83 14.35 -9.25
C TYR A 66 -4.17 13.98 -8.59
N GLU A 67 -5.26 14.64 -8.99
CA GLU A 67 -6.58 14.29 -8.46
C GLU A 67 -7.02 12.88 -8.90
N GLN A 68 -6.70 12.47 -10.13
CA GLN A 68 -6.96 11.09 -10.57
C GLN A 68 -6.13 10.08 -9.78
N MET A 69 -4.84 10.33 -9.57
CA MET A 69 -3.97 9.48 -8.75
C MET A 69 -4.56 9.27 -7.36
N LYS A 70 -4.98 10.36 -6.69
CA LYS A 70 -5.62 10.31 -5.37
C LYS A 70 -6.91 9.50 -5.38
N ALA A 71 -7.77 9.72 -6.37
CA ALA A 71 -9.03 8.99 -6.50
C ALA A 71 -8.78 7.49 -6.65
N TYR A 72 -7.84 7.09 -7.53
CA TYR A 72 -7.51 5.69 -7.75
C TYR A 72 -6.88 5.01 -6.53
N TYR A 73 -6.02 5.69 -5.77
CA TYR A 73 -5.52 5.15 -4.50
C TYR A 73 -6.65 5.02 -3.47
N ALA A 74 -7.51 6.02 -3.33
CA ALA A 74 -8.65 5.96 -2.42
C ALA A 74 -9.64 4.84 -2.79
N ASP A 75 -9.81 4.54 -4.07
CA ASP A 75 -10.64 3.44 -4.53
C ASP A 75 -9.94 2.09 -4.37
N ALA A 76 -8.62 2.03 -4.56
CA ALA A 76 -7.81 0.83 -4.28
C ALA A 76 -7.81 0.45 -2.79
N GLU A 77 -7.91 1.43 -1.89
CA GLU A 77 -8.08 1.19 -0.45
C GLU A 77 -9.40 0.48 -0.13
N LYS A 78 -10.46 0.77 -0.90
CA LYS A 78 -11.80 0.19 -0.74
C LYS A 78 -11.99 -1.12 -1.52
N ALA A 79 -11.21 -1.34 -2.58
CA ALA A 79 -11.31 -2.50 -3.46
C ALA A 79 -10.58 -3.73 -2.91
N GLN A 80 -10.85 -4.92 -3.48
CA GLN A 80 -10.13 -6.16 -3.16
C GLN A 80 -9.69 -6.93 -4.41
N GLY A 81 -8.73 -7.84 -4.23
CA GLY A 81 -8.28 -8.76 -5.27
C GLY A 81 -7.81 -8.07 -6.54
N PHE A 82 -8.29 -8.55 -7.69
CA PHE A 82 -7.92 -8.03 -9.01
C PHE A 82 -8.33 -6.56 -9.21
N GLU A 83 -9.45 -6.13 -8.63
CA GLU A 83 -9.88 -4.74 -8.74
C GLU A 83 -8.93 -3.81 -7.99
N LYS A 84 -8.50 -4.17 -6.78
CA LYS A 84 -7.46 -3.42 -6.05
C LYS A 84 -6.16 -3.35 -6.83
N ALA A 85 -5.75 -4.45 -7.47
CA ALA A 85 -4.55 -4.48 -8.30
C ALA A 85 -4.68 -3.57 -9.54
N ASP A 86 -5.85 -3.56 -10.19
CA ASP A 86 -6.13 -2.68 -11.34
C ASP A 86 -6.14 -1.20 -10.93
N GLN A 87 -6.81 -0.85 -9.83
CA GLN A 87 -6.84 0.52 -9.32
C GLN A 87 -5.44 0.99 -8.90
N ASN A 88 -4.65 0.13 -8.24
CA ASN A 88 -3.25 0.44 -7.91
C ASN A 88 -2.39 0.61 -9.17
N SER A 89 -2.57 -0.23 -10.19
CA SER A 89 -1.86 -0.11 -11.46
C SER A 89 -2.17 1.22 -12.15
N LYS A 90 -3.44 1.63 -12.18
CA LYS A 90 -3.88 2.93 -12.69
C LYS A 90 -3.29 4.08 -11.87
N ALA A 91 -3.33 3.98 -10.54
CA ALA A 91 -2.75 4.99 -9.65
C ALA A 91 -1.25 5.18 -9.91
N GLN A 92 -0.49 4.08 -10.03
CA GLN A 92 0.94 4.11 -10.36
C GLN A 92 1.24 4.71 -11.75
N GLN A 93 0.35 4.55 -12.72
CA GLN A 93 0.49 5.22 -14.02
C GLN A 93 0.31 6.72 -13.91
N TYR A 94 -0.71 7.17 -13.17
CA TYR A 94 -0.90 8.59 -12.89
C TYR A 94 0.25 9.18 -12.06
N GLU A 95 0.79 8.43 -11.10
CA GLU A 95 1.95 8.83 -10.30
C GLU A 95 3.19 9.13 -11.16
N LYS A 96 3.45 8.32 -12.21
CA LYS A 96 4.54 8.59 -13.16
C LYS A 96 4.35 9.91 -13.89
N LEU A 97 3.12 10.23 -14.32
CA LEU A 97 2.79 11.48 -15.01
C LEU A 97 2.87 12.69 -14.07
N VAL A 98 2.37 12.54 -12.85
CA VAL A 98 2.48 13.47 -11.73
C VAL A 98 3.95 13.83 -11.50
N ASN A 99 4.82 12.84 -11.31
CA ASN A 99 6.26 13.06 -11.12
C ASN A 99 6.90 13.78 -12.32
N LEU A 100 6.56 13.39 -13.55
CA LEU A 100 7.06 14.02 -14.76
C LEU A 100 6.66 15.50 -14.86
N PHE A 101 5.38 15.81 -14.67
CA PHE A 101 4.85 17.18 -14.77
C PHE A 101 5.28 18.07 -13.59
N ASN A 102 5.67 17.47 -12.47
CA ASN A 102 6.33 18.18 -11.36
C ASN A 102 7.86 18.30 -11.53
N ASN A 103 8.38 18.12 -12.74
CA ASN A 103 9.82 18.19 -13.03
C ASN A 103 10.66 17.22 -12.19
N PHE A 104 10.12 16.04 -11.87
CA PHE A 104 10.70 15.05 -10.97
C PHE A 104 11.12 15.63 -9.61
N ARG A 105 10.64 16.83 -9.25
CA ARG A 105 10.67 17.27 -7.86
C ARG A 105 9.84 16.25 -7.13
N SER A 106 10.37 15.78 -6.00
CA SER A 106 9.62 14.92 -5.11
C SER A 106 8.24 15.56 -4.97
N TYR A 107 7.21 14.90 -5.47
CA TYR A 107 5.91 15.16 -4.92
C TYR A 107 6.09 14.80 -3.46
N GLN A 108 6.19 15.82 -2.61
CA GLN A 108 5.81 15.57 -1.24
C GLN A 108 4.38 15.08 -1.41
N ASN A 109 4.17 13.78 -1.15
CA ASN A 109 2.85 13.30 -0.76
C ASN A 109 2.21 14.47 0.00
N PRO A 110 0.98 14.91 -0.34
CA PRO A 110 0.31 15.87 0.54
C PRO A 110 0.51 15.29 1.91
N PRO A 111 1.29 15.96 2.80
CA PRO A 111 2.01 15.27 3.86
C PRO A 111 0.98 14.41 4.51
N LYS A 112 1.05 13.05 4.37
CA LYS A 112 0.06 12.10 4.94
C LYS A 112 -0.23 12.72 6.28
N GLN A 113 -1.39 13.38 6.50
CA GLN A 113 -1.52 14.41 7.55
C GLN A 113 -0.77 13.86 8.73
N LYS A 114 0.44 14.37 9.06
CA LYS A 114 1.47 13.54 9.74
C LYS A 114 0.78 12.93 10.94
N GLN A 115 0.35 11.68 10.79
CA GLN A 115 -0.59 11.15 11.76
C GLN A 115 0.23 11.15 13.03
N PRO A 116 -0.20 11.88 14.07
CA PRO A 116 0.68 12.15 15.19
C PRO A 116 1.21 10.80 15.66
N MET A 117 2.53 10.61 15.67
CA MET A 117 3.09 9.31 16.05
C MET A 117 3.41 9.35 17.54
N LYS A 118 3.11 8.27 18.24
CA LYS A 118 3.53 8.03 19.62
C LYS A 118 4.71 7.08 19.64
N ARG A 119 5.50 7.19 20.72
CA ARG A 119 6.60 6.27 21.04
C ARG A 119 6.40 5.71 22.43
N ILE A 120 6.58 4.40 22.58
CA ILE A 120 6.66 3.73 23.88
C ILE A 120 8.02 3.04 23.97
N ASN A 121 8.78 3.33 25.03
CA ASN A 121 10.02 2.62 25.32
C ASN A 121 9.69 1.22 25.87
N LEU A 122 10.34 0.21 25.30
CA LEU A 122 10.18 -1.19 25.65
C LEU A 122 11.44 -1.70 26.35
N LYS A 123 11.46 -2.98 26.72
CA LYS A 123 12.62 -3.61 27.36
C LYS A 123 13.90 -3.50 26.49
N GLU A 124 13.78 -3.75 25.19
CA GLU A 124 14.92 -3.87 24.26
C GLU A 124 14.78 -2.98 23.02
N GLY A 125 14.21 -1.79 23.18
CA GLY A 125 13.94 -0.88 22.07
C GLY A 125 12.82 0.09 22.37
N TYR A 126 12.13 0.51 21.31
CA TYR A 126 10.88 1.25 21.41
C TYR A 126 9.97 0.90 20.24
N VAL A 127 8.67 1.12 20.42
CA VAL A 127 7.69 1.05 19.33
C VAL A 127 7.29 2.45 18.92
N VAL A 128 7.15 2.69 17.62
CA VAL A 128 6.56 3.89 17.02
C VAL A 128 5.26 3.49 16.34
N PHE A 129 4.19 4.24 16.55
CA PHE A 129 2.85 3.91 16.03
C PHE A 129 1.94 5.16 15.98
N PRO A 130 0.84 5.13 15.20
CA PRO A 130 -0.12 6.24 15.14
C PRO A 130 -0.78 6.54 16.50
N ALA A 131 -0.99 7.80 16.83
CA ALA A 131 -1.44 8.24 18.15
C ALA A 131 -2.88 7.89 18.48
N ASP A 132 -3.69 7.60 17.47
CA ASP A 132 -5.09 7.20 17.52
C ASP A 132 -5.28 5.71 17.82
N TRP A 133 -4.21 4.90 17.78
CA TRP A 133 -4.27 3.49 18.15
C TRP A 133 -4.51 3.31 19.65
N ILE A 134 -5.33 2.31 19.99
CA ILE A 134 -5.64 1.95 21.38
C ILE A 134 -4.56 1.02 21.92
N ILE A 135 -3.94 1.37 23.04
CA ILE A 135 -2.87 0.58 23.63
C ILE A 135 -3.46 -0.47 24.58
N ILE A 136 -3.10 -1.73 24.36
CA ILE A 136 -3.51 -2.87 25.17
C ILE A 136 -2.28 -3.43 25.87
N GLU A 137 -2.15 -3.11 27.15
CA GLU A 137 -1.04 -3.58 27.98
C GLU A 137 -1.36 -4.96 28.57
N THR A 138 -0.88 -6.03 27.93
CA THR A 138 -0.90 -7.37 28.55
C THR A 138 0.21 -7.49 29.60
N VAL A 139 1.33 -6.81 29.34
CA VAL A 139 2.50 -6.65 30.20
C VAL A 139 2.93 -5.19 30.22
N LYS A 140 3.70 -4.78 31.23
CA LYS A 140 4.25 -3.42 31.28
C LYS A 140 5.22 -3.18 30.12
N PRO A 141 5.31 -1.96 29.56
CA PRO A 141 6.25 -1.65 28.47
C PRO A 141 7.69 -2.06 28.75
N SER A 142 8.18 -1.84 29.98
CA SER A 142 9.55 -2.21 30.39
C SER A 142 9.82 -3.72 30.45
N GLN A 143 8.77 -4.54 30.38
CA GLN A 143 8.85 -6.01 30.38
C GLN A 143 8.49 -6.61 29.02
N CYS A 144 7.96 -5.79 28.10
CA CYS A 144 7.46 -6.18 26.80
C CYS A 144 8.60 -6.59 25.87
N ARG A 145 8.45 -7.75 25.22
CA ARG A 145 9.38 -8.28 24.20
C ARG A 145 8.77 -8.39 22.82
N ASN A 146 7.45 -8.49 22.74
CA ASN A 146 6.72 -8.67 21.49
C ASN A 146 5.61 -7.62 21.40
N VAL A 147 5.38 -7.11 20.19
CA VAL A 147 4.32 -6.13 19.92
C VAL A 147 3.50 -6.62 18.75
N TYR A 148 2.19 -6.58 18.91
CA TYR A 148 1.24 -6.99 17.88
C TYR A 148 0.27 -5.85 17.57
N VAL A 149 -0.38 -5.97 16.41
CA VAL A 149 -1.48 -5.12 16.01
C VAL A 149 -2.71 -6.01 15.86
N ILE A 150 -3.82 -5.61 16.47
CA ILE A 150 -5.12 -6.17 16.11
C ILE A 150 -5.75 -5.28 15.08
N GLU A 151 -6.11 -5.90 13.95
CA GLU A 151 -6.92 -5.29 12.91
C GLU A 151 -8.26 -5.99 12.84
N ILE A 152 -9.31 -5.21 12.60
CA ILE A 152 -10.63 -5.74 12.34
C ILE A 152 -10.90 -5.52 10.87
N ARG A 153 -10.98 -6.62 10.12
CA ARG A 153 -11.36 -6.60 8.71
C ARG A 153 -12.79 -6.10 8.62
N ASP A 154 -12.95 -4.93 8.04
CA ASP A 154 -14.23 -4.27 7.81
C ASP A 154 -14.34 -3.86 6.34
N ARG A 155 -14.78 -4.79 5.48
CA ARG A 155 -14.78 -4.60 4.02
C ARG A 155 -15.62 -3.41 3.55
N LYS A 156 -16.67 -3.08 4.29
CA LYS A 156 -17.62 -2.01 3.94
C LYS A 156 -17.35 -0.72 4.72
N ASN A 157 -16.29 -0.68 5.53
CA ASN A 157 -15.99 0.42 6.44
C ASN A 157 -17.21 0.80 7.30
N GLN A 158 -17.98 -0.20 7.74
CA GLN A 158 -19.25 -0.03 8.45
C GLN A 158 -19.07 0.04 9.98
N TYR A 159 -17.96 -0.49 10.49
CA TYR A 159 -17.62 -0.57 11.91
C TYR A 159 -16.64 0.51 12.34
N HIS A 160 -15.90 1.11 11.40
CA HIS A 160 -14.88 2.15 11.67
C HIS A 160 -13.95 1.75 12.84
N ALA A 161 -13.56 0.48 12.86
CA ALA A 161 -12.82 -0.08 13.98
C ALA A 161 -11.44 0.58 14.11
N PRO A 162 -11.02 0.96 15.34
CA PRO A 162 -9.68 1.44 15.59
C PRO A 162 -8.68 0.28 15.51
N HIS A 163 -7.40 0.62 15.37
CA HIS A 163 -6.32 -0.34 15.52
C HIS A 163 -5.94 -0.45 17.00
N PHE A 164 -5.54 -1.65 17.42
CA PHE A 164 -5.07 -1.88 18.78
C PHE A 164 -3.60 -2.29 18.78
N LEU A 165 -2.77 -1.58 19.53
CA LEU A 165 -1.38 -1.93 19.78
C LEU A 165 -1.29 -2.79 21.04
N VAL A 166 -0.93 -4.05 20.88
CA VAL A 166 -0.85 -4.99 22.01
C VAL A 166 0.60 -5.17 22.44
N LEU A 167 0.89 -4.90 23.70
CA LEU A 167 2.21 -5.15 24.31
C LEU A 167 2.19 -6.52 24.98
N GLY A 168 3.06 -7.44 24.54
CA GLY A 168 3.09 -8.83 24.99
C GLY A 168 4.49 -9.44 25.12
N ASN A 169 4.52 -10.72 25.48
CA ASN A 169 5.75 -11.47 25.77
C ASN A 169 5.84 -12.84 25.10
N VAL A 170 4.83 -13.23 24.32
CA VAL A 170 4.79 -14.51 23.59
C VAL A 170 4.89 -14.22 22.10
N PRO A 171 5.77 -14.84 21.31
CA PRO A 171 5.79 -14.61 19.86
C PRO A 171 4.41 -14.78 19.21
N CYS A 172 4.07 -13.99 18.19
CA CYS A 172 2.72 -13.99 17.60
C CYS A 172 2.32 -15.35 17.02
N ASP A 173 3.28 -16.11 16.51
CA ASP A 173 3.14 -17.47 15.97
C ASP A 173 3.05 -18.56 17.06
N GLU A 174 3.33 -18.21 18.31
CA GLU A 174 3.22 -19.08 19.49
C GLU A 174 2.00 -18.76 20.36
N LEU A 175 1.14 -17.81 19.95
CA LEU A 175 -0.08 -17.49 20.67
C LEU A 175 -1.12 -18.59 20.50
N ASP A 176 -1.52 -19.19 21.62
CA ASP A 176 -2.65 -20.11 21.67
C ASP A 176 -3.99 -19.38 21.88
N ASP A 177 -5.07 -20.14 21.86
CA ASP A 177 -6.43 -19.62 22.06
C ASP A 177 -6.58 -18.94 23.43
N TYR A 178 -5.94 -19.49 24.47
CA TYR A 178 -6.01 -18.93 25.82
C TYR A 178 -5.37 -17.54 25.89
N TYR A 179 -4.17 -17.36 25.35
CA TYR A 179 -3.52 -16.05 25.29
C TYR A 179 -4.31 -15.06 24.43
N SER A 180 -4.82 -15.52 23.30
CA SER A 180 -5.65 -14.70 22.40
C SER A 180 -6.92 -14.21 23.08
N GLU A 181 -7.62 -15.07 23.83
CA GLU A 181 -8.78 -14.69 24.64
C GLU A 181 -8.44 -13.65 25.71
N GLN A 182 -7.30 -13.77 26.39
CA GLN A 182 -6.87 -12.76 27.37
C GLN A 182 -6.62 -11.40 26.72
N ILE A 183 -6.01 -11.38 25.53
CA ILE A 183 -5.81 -10.16 24.76
C ILE A 183 -7.16 -9.55 24.38
N TYR A 184 -8.07 -10.33 23.81
CA TYR A 184 -9.38 -9.87 23.37
C TYR A 184 -10.28 -9.38 24.50
N ARG A 185 -10.19 -10.01 25.67
CA ARG A 185 -10.83 -9.51 26.88
C ARG A 185 -10.33 -8.12 27.24
N LYS A 186 -9.01 -7.90 27.26
CA LYS A 186 -8.44 -6.56 27.51
C LYS A 186 -8.83 -5.54 26.43
N CYS A 187 -8.94 -5.97 25.18
CA CYS A 187 -9.46 -5.12 24.09
C CYS A 187 -10.90 -4.69 24.37
N SER A 188 -11.74 -5.60 24.84
CA SER A 188 -13.14 -5.32 25.23
C SER A 188 -13.24 -4.41 26.45
N GLU A 189 -12.33 -4.55 27.41
CA GLU A 189 -12.24 -3.66 28.58
C GLU A 189 -11.83 -2.23 28.16
N ALA A 190 -10.90 -2.09 27.23
CA ALA A 190 -10.42 -0.80 26.73
C ALA A 190 -11.37 -0.15 25.70
N TYR A 191 -12.05 -0.96 24.90
CA TYR A 191 -12.99 -0.54 23.86
C TYR A 191 -14.19 -1.48 23.84
N PRO A 192 -15.28 -1.15 24.57
CA PRO A 192 -16.43 -2.06 24.76
C PRO A 192 -17.08 -2.58 23.48
N GLU A 193 -16.97 -1.85 22.37
CA GLU A 193 -17.49 -2.28 21.07
C GLU A 193 -16.75 -3.50 20.49
N PHE A 194 -15.52 -3.74 20.94
CA PHE A 194 -14.74 -4.91 20.54
C PHE A 194 -15.48 -6.22 20.87
N ALA A 195 -16.17 -6.27 22.01
CA ALA A 195 -17.00 -7.42 22.38
C ALA A 195 -18.15 -7.67 21.38
N LYS A 196 -18.70 -6.60 20.78
CA LYS A 196 -19.72 -6.76 19.73
C LYS A 196 -19.11 -7.39 18.48
N TRP A 197 -17.95 -6.91 18.03
CA TRP A 197 -17.28 -7.46 16.85
C TRP A 197 -16.90 -8.93 17.03
N MET A 198 -16.42 -9.32 18.22
CA MET A 198 -16.17 -10.72 18.54
C MET A 198 -17.42 -11.60 18.35
N ASN A 199 -18.57 -11.14 18.84
CA ASN A 199 -19.83 -11.88 18.73
C ASN A 199 -20.43 -11.87 17.31
N MET A 200 -19.95 -10.99 16.44
CA MET A 200 -20.39 -10.88 15.05
C MET A 200 -19.49 -11.65 14.07
N GLN A 201 -18.39 -12.25 14.54
CA GLN A 201 -17.52 -13.06 13.69
C GLN A 201 -18.31 -14.27 13.16
N VAL A 202 -18.09 -14.55 11.89
CA VAL A 202 -18.68 -15.68 11.19
C VAL A 202 -17.55 -16.59 10.78
N GLU A 203 -17.65 -17.88 11.07
CA GLU A 203 -16.66 -18.87 10.64
C GLU A 203 -16.88 -19.24 9.17
N PRO A 204 -15.82 -19.50 8.40
CA PRO A 204 -15.96 -19.90 7.01
C PRO A 204 -16.46 -21.35 6.89
N VAL A 205 -17.56 -21.55 6.18
CA VAL A 205 -18.15 -22.87 5.92
C VAL A 205 -17.73 -23.35 4.54
N TYR A 206 -16.85 -24.33 4.49
CA TYR A 206 -16.33 -24.86 3.23
C TYR A 206 -17.16 -26.04 2.71
N GLY A 207 -17.47 -26.02 1.41
CA GLY A 207 -18.07 -27.15 0.71
C GLY A 207 -17.07 -28.26 0.42
N GLU A 208 -17.55 -29.32 -0.24
CA GLU A 208 -16.70 -30.40 -0.72
C GLU A 208 -15.60 -29.89 -1.66
N ARG A 209 -14.45 -30.59 -1.69
CA ARG A 209 -13.39 -30.30 -2.66
C ARG A 209 -13.90 -30.66 -4.05
N ASN A 210 -13.74 -29.75 -5.00
CA ASN A 210 -13.91 -30.08 -6.42
C ASN A 210 -12.76 -30.95 -6.94
N GLU A 211 -12.83 -31.37 -8.20
CA GLU A 211 -11.84 -32.20 -8.89
C GLU A 211 -10.43 -31.58 -8.91
N ASN A 212 -10.33 -30.25 -8.80
CA ASN A 212 -9.06 -29.52 -8.73
C ASN A 212 -8.57 -29.31 -7.28
N GLY A 213 -9.21 -29.94 -6.30
CA GLY A 213 -8.87 -29.84 -4.89
C GLY A 213 -9.24 -28.51 -4.22
N VAL A 214 -10.01 -27.64 -4.88
CA VAL A 214 -10.44 -26.34 -4.35
C VAL A 214 -11.77 -26.50 -3.62
N ARG A 215 -11.89 -25.92 -2.42
CA ARG A 215 -13.17 -25.84 -1.69
C ARG A 215 -13.82 -24.49 -1.94
N ARG A 216 -15.11 -24.49 -2.30
CA ARG A 216 -15.92 -23.27 -2.34
C ARG A 216 -16.33 -22.86 -0.92
N LEU A 217 -16.37 -21.58 -0.64
CA LEU A 217 -16.92 -21.03 0.59
C LEU A 217 -18.46 -20.92 0.43
N LEU A 218 -19.21 -21.68 1.21
CA LEU A 218 -20.67 -21.79 1.10
C LEU A 218 -21.40 -20.57 1.69
N ASN A 219 -20.82 -19.96 2.72
CA ASN A 219 -21.34 -18.75 3.38
C ASN A 219 -20.49 -17.51 3.05
N ALA A 220 -20.00 -17.41 1.81
CA ALA A 220 -19.05 -16.35 1.42
C ALA A 220 -19.58 -14.94 1.70
N GLU A 221 -20.82 -14.66 1.34
CA GLU A 221 -21.42 -13.33 1.56
C GLU A 221 -21.51 -12.99 3.06
N GLU A 222 -21.96 -13.92 3.89
CA GLU A 222 -22.07 -13.73 5.35
C GLU A 222 -20.67 -13.55 5.98
N PHE A 223 -19.72 -14.41 5.64
CA PHE A 223 -18.34 -14.37 6.10
C PHE A 223 -17.60 -13.08 5.68
N GLU A 224 -17.88 -12.56 4.49
CA GLU A 224 -17.27 -11.33 3.98
C GLU A 224 -17.88 -10.06 4.59
N ASN A 225 -19.16 -10.11 4.99
CA ASN A 225 -19.86 -9.00 5.64
C ASN A 225 -19.62 -8.94 7.16
N ALA A 226 -19.25 -10.06 7.77
CA ALA A 226 -18.88 -10.13 9.18
C ALA A 226 -17.52 -9.45 9.44
N PRO A 227 -17.35 -8.75 10.58
CA PRO A 227 -16.03 -8.33 11.02
C PRO A 227 -15.19 -9.58 11.26
N ALA A 228 -13.90 -9.54 10.88
CA ALA A 228 -12.97 -10.60 11.24
C ALA A 228 -11.78 -9.99 11.98
N ILE A 229 -11.46 -10.55 13.14
CA ILE A 229 -10.40 -10.06 13.99
C ILE A 229 -9.10 -10.78 13.60
N GLY A 230 -8.11 -10.00 13.19
CA GLY A 230 -6.77 -10.50 12.89
C GLY A 230 -5.76 -9.97 13.89
N LEU A 231 -4.84 -10.82 14.32
CA LEU A 231 -3.72 -10.47 15.18
C LEU A 231 -2.43 -10.66 14.40
N PHE A 232 -1.62 -9.60 14.31
CA PHE A 232 -0.43 -9.57 13.45
C PHE A 232 0.79 -9.07 14.22
N GLN A 233 1.93 -9.71 14.01
CA GLN A 233 3.20 -9.24 14.55
C GLN A 233 3.57 -7.88 13.94
N LEU A 234 3.96 -6.92 14.78
CA LEU A 234 4.47 -5.65 14.28
C LEU A 234 5.88 -5.84 13.72
N PRO A 235 6.16 -5.38 12.49
CA PRO A 235 7.46 -5.54 11.85
C PRO A 235 8.56 -4.72 12.54
N GLU A 236 9.78 -5.24 12.50
CA GLU A 236 10.97 -4.56 13.01
C GLU A 236 11.55 -3.57 11.98
N PHE A 237 12.06 -2.44 12.49
CA PHE A 237 12.79 -1.48 11.70
C PHE A 237 14.03 -2.13 11.07
N GLY A 238 14.20 -2.00 9.75
CA GLY A 238 15.23 -2.65 8.96
C GLY A 238 14.98 -4.13 8.64
N ASP A 239 13.74 -4.64 8.76
CA ASP A 239 13.34 -5.89 8.12
C ASP A 239 13.18 -5.67 6.61
N ASN A 240 14.12 -6.23 5.84
CA ASN A 240 14.17 -6.10 4.38
C ASN A 240 13.01 -6.82 3.65
N LYS A 241 12.23 -7.63 4.37
CA LYS A 241 11.03 -8.28 3.82
C LYS A 241 9.83 -7.36 3.79
N VAL A 242 9.91 -6.22 4.47
CA VAL A 242 8.82 -5.24 4.60
C VAL A 242 9.13 -4.06 3.69
N GLY A 243 8.38 -3.92 2.60
CA GLY A 243 8.56 -2.81 1.65
C GLY A 243 8.21 -1.46 2.29
N GLU A 244 7.04 -1.37 2.92
CA GLU A 244 6.60 -0.22 3.72
C GLU A 244 6.03 -0.68 5.06
N TYR A 245 6.32 0.07 6.13
CA TYR A 245 5.76 -0.18 7.45
C TYR A 245 4.26 0.15 7.47
N PRO A 246 3.38 -0.78 7.89
CA PRO A 246 1.94 -0.56 7.91
C PRO A 246 1.62 0.62 8.83
N PHE A 247 0.97 1.66 8.28
CA PHE A 247 0.69 2.91 8.98
C PHE A 247 1.93 3.60 9.59
N GLY A 248 3.14 3.30 9.09
CA GLY A 248 4.39 3.77 9.68
C GLY A 248 4.69 3.19 11.08
N ALA A 249 3.95 2.19 11.52
CA ALA A 249 4.15 1.53 12.79
C ALA A 249 5.28 0.49 12.71
N MET A 250 6.20 0.50 13.67
CA MET A 250 7.37 -0.38 13.68
C MET A 250 7.98 -0.53 15.07
N LEU A 251 8.62 -1.67 15.29
CA LEU A 251 9.48 -1.93 16.44
C LEU A 251 10.92 -1.53 16.12
N VAL A 252 11.55 -0.70 16.95
CA VAL A 252 12.94 -0.25 16.77
C VAL A 252 13.82 -0.83 17.87
N PRO A 253 14.70 -1.81 17.59
CA PRO A 253 15.58 -2.41 18.59
C PRO A 253 16.73 -1.47 18.99
N ASN A 254 17.14 -1.50 20.26
CA ASN A 254 18.24 -0.67 20.80
C ASN A 254 19.58 -0.82 20.04
N LYS A 255 19.84 -1.98 19.42
CA LYS A 255 21.11 -2.25 18.73
C LYS A 255 21.31 -1.39 17.46
N LYS A 256 20.25 -0.81 16.89
CA LYS A 256 20.32 -0.01 15.65
C LYS A 256 20.60 1.48 15.87
N GLU A 257 20.71 1.94 17.12
CA GLU A 257 21.14 3.32 17.44
C GLU A 257 22.67 3.52 17.42
N GLN A 258 23.47 2.46 17.22
CA GLN A 258 24.94 2.54 17.24
C GLN A 258 25.60 2.74 15.85
N GLU A 259 24.81 2.87 14.77
CA GLU A 259 25.33 3.05 13.39
C GLU A 259 24.97 4.43 12.78
N LYS A 260 24.81 5.46 13.61
CA LYS A 260 24.68 6.86 13.14
C LYS A 260 25.82 7.74 13.62
#